data_AF-A0A7C3AXG4-F1
#
_entry.id   AF-A0A7C3AXG4-F1
#
_cell.length_a   1.000
_cell.length_b   1.000
_cell.length_c   1.000
_cell.angle_alpha   90.00
_cell.angle_beta   90.00
_cell.angle_gamma   90.00
#
_symmetry.space_group_name_H-M   'P 1'
#
loop_
_entity.id
_entity.type
_entity.pdbx_description
1 polymer ?
#
loop_
_entity_poly.entity_id
_entity_poly.type
_entity_poly.pdbx_seq_one_letter_code
_entity_poly.pdbx_strand_id
1 'polypeptide(L)' 'MGWVKWLIYIASFFVPIFGFITFWVFAGRTDELHDISRSCIIASFFGLLIYIILGAIGVTMFNFLFQAMGQM' A
#
# COMPACT_ATOMS: atom_id res chain seq x y z
N MET A 1 4.26 7.03 -23.56
CA MET A 1 4.65 7.36 -22.16
C MET A 1 3.66 6.85 -21.08
N GLY A 2 2.84 5.81 -21.33
CA GLY A 2 1.81 5.34 -20.39
C GLY A 2 2.19 4.16 -19.47
N TRP A 3 3.02 3.24 -19.95
CA TRP A 3 3.32 1.98 -19.23
C TRP A 3 4.08 2.17 -17.92
N VAL A 4 5.02 3.12 -17.87
CA VAL A 4 5.80 3.41 -16.66
C VAL A 4 4.91 4.00 -15.56
N LYS A 5 3.98 4.90 -15.93
CA LYS A 5 3.01 5.49 -15.00
C LYS A 5 2.11 4.41 -14.40
N TRP A 6 1.68 3.46 -15.24
CA TRP A 6 0.84 2.33 -14.83
C TRP A 6 1.57 1.35 -13.91
N LEU A 7 2.84 1.06 -14.21
CA LEU A 7 3.70 0.23 -13.37
C LEU A 7 3.89 0.85 -11.97
N ILE A 8 4.17 2.16 -11.91
CA ILE A 8 4.36 2.88 -10.64
C ILE A 8 3.07 2.87 -9.82
N TYR A 9 1.91 3.06 -10.45
CA TYR A 9 0.62 2.99 -9.78
C TYR A 9 0.37 1.62 -9.13
N ILE A 10 0.63 0.53 -9.85
CA ILE A 10 0.46 -0.83 -9.31
C ILE A 10 1.48 -1.14 -8.23
N ALA A 11 2.74 -0.77 -8.46
CA ALA A 11 3.79 -0.93 -7.46
C ALA A 11 3.44 -0.16 -6.18
N SER A 12 2.80 1.00 -6.28
CA SER A 12 2.36 1.81 -5.15
C SER A 12 1.29 1.11 -4.31
N PHE A 13 0.42 0.31 -4.93
CA PHE A 13 -0.58 -0.50 -4.22
C PHE A 13 0.07 -1.65 -3.43
N PHE A 14 0.98 -2.40 -4.06
CA PHE A 14 1.65 -3.53 -3.38
C PHE A 14 2.73 -3.10 -2.41
N VAL A 15 3.36 -1.94 -2.63
CA VAL A 15 4.42 -1.39 -1.78
C VAL A 15 4.06 0.07 -1.48
N PRO A 16 3.33 0.32 -0.38
CA PRO A 16 2.83 1.66 -0.03
C PRO A 16 3.91 2.74 0.05
N ILE A 17 5.14 2.37 0.38
CA ILE A 17 6.29 3.28 0.43
C ILE A 17 6.55 3.90 -0.94
N PHE A 18 6.33 3.18 -2.04
CA PHE A 18 6.58 3.71 -3.38
C PHE A 18 5.59 4.80 -3.77
N GLY A 19 4.31 4.71 -3.41
CA GLY A 19 3.38 5.80 -3.72
C GLY A 19 3.61 7.02 -2.83
N PHE A 20 4.09 6.85 -1.59
CA PHE A 20 4.49 7.98 -0.75
C PHE A 20 5.71 8.71 -1.32
N ILE A 21 6.74 7.97 -1.74
CA ILE A 21 7.93 8.56 -2.39
C ILE A 21 7.54 9.24 -3.70
N THR A 22 6.71 8.58 -4.51
CA THR A 22 6.23 9.13 -5.80
C THR A 22 5.45 10.42 -5.56
N PHE A 23 4.56 10.45 -4.56
CA PHE A 23 3.88 11.67 -4.15
C PHE A 23 4.85 12.76 -3.72
N TRP A 24 5.80 12.45 -2.84
CA TRP A 24 6.77 13.42 -2.35
C TRP A 24 7.63 14.04 -3.46
N VAL A 25 8.07 13.22 -4.42
CA VAL A 25 8.94 13.65 -5.53
C VAL A 25 8.19 14.51 -6.55
N PHE A 26 6.90 14.22 -6.79
CA PHE A 26 6.10 14.88 -7.83
C PHE A 26 5.07 15.88 -7.29
N ALA A 27 4.91 16.00 -5.97
CA ALA A 27 4.10 17.04 -5.34
C ALA A 27 4.66 18.42 -5.70
N GLY A 28 3.85 19.24 -6.37
CA GLY A 28 4.23 20.60 -6.80
C GLY A 28 4.93 20.69 -8.16
N ARG A 29 5.02 19.59 -8.93
CA ARG A 29 5.43 19.65 -10.36
C ARG A 29 4.22 19.85 -11.28
N THR A 30 4.49 19.97 -12.59
CA THR A 30 3.51 20.20 -13.67
C THR A 30 2.23 19.35 -13.54
N ASP A 31 1.10 19.86 -14.04
CA ASP A 31 -0.25 19.27 -13.87
C ASP A 31 -0.32 17.77 -14.18
N GLU A 32 0.30 17.30 -15.26
CA GLU A 32 0.31 15.87 -15.61
C GLU A 32 1.01 14.97 -14.59
N LEU A 33 2.09 15.46 -13.96
CA LEU A 33 2.82 14.70 -12.94
C LEU A 33 2.09 14.74 -11.60
N HIS A 34 1.37 15.83 -11.34
CA HIS A 34 0.55 16.00 -10.14
C HIS A 34 -0.62 15.00 -10.09
N ASP A 35 -1.31 14.76 -11.21
CA ASP A 35 -2.42 13.79 -11.24
C ASP A 35 -1.96 12.34 -10.98
N ILE A 36 -0.77 11.99 -11.46
CA ILE A 36 -0.18 10.66 -11.22
C ILE A 36 0.24 10.52 -9.77
N SER A 37 0.87 11.55 -9.20
CA SER A 37 1.32 11.55 -7.82
C SER A 37 0.15 11.36 -6.86
N ARG A 38 -0.97 12.03 -7.12
CA ARG A 38 -2.23 11.88 -6.38
C ARG A 38 -2.81 10.48 -6.53
N SER A 39 -2.81 9.91 -7.74
CA SER A 39 -3.31 8.55 -7.97
C SER A 39 -2.46 7.49 -7.26
N CYS A 40 -1.13 7.67 -7.24
CA CYS A 40 -0.21 6.75 -6.58
C CYS A 40 -0.34 6.79 -5.05
N ILE A 41 -0.51 7.97 -4.43
CA ILE A 41 -0.70 8.03 -2.97
C ILE A 41 -2.02 7.42 -2.52
N ILE A 42 -3.09 7.60 -3.31
CA ILE A 42 -4.38 6.94 -3.06
C ILE A 42 -4.22 5.42 -3.15
N ALA A 43 -3.54 4.91 -4.19
CA ALA A 43 -3.27 3.49 -4.34
C ALA A 43 -2.47 2.93 -3.15
N SER A 44 -1.44 3.64 -2.70
CA SER A 44 -0.66 3.27 -1.52
C SER A 44 -1.45 3.28 -0.23
N PHE A 45 -2.38 4.22 -0.06
CA PHE A 45 -3.24 4.25 1.12
C PHE A 45 -4.12 3.00 1.21
N PHE A 46 -4.76 2.61 0.11
CA PHE A 46 -5.55 1.37 0.06
C PHE A 46 -4.68 0.12 0.25
N GLY A 47 -3.51 0.08 -0.37
CA GLY A 47 -2.53 -0.98 -0.18
C GLY A 47 -2.13 -1.14 1.30
N LEU A 48 -1.81 -0.04 1.97
CA LEU A 48 -1.45 -0.03 3.39
C LEU A 48 -2.60 -0.52 4.28
N LEU A 49 -3.83 -0.08 4.01
CA LEU A 49 -5.01 -0.55 4.73
C LEU A 49 -5.18 -2.07 4.62
N ILE A 50 -5.00 -2.63 3.42
CA ILE A 50 -5.06 -4.08 3.20
C ILE A 50 -3.96 -4.79 3.99
N TYR A 51 -2.72 -4.26 3.98
CA TYR A 51 -1.63 -4.82 4.78
C TYR A 51 -1.95 -4.84 6.29
N ILE A 52 -2.54 -3.77 6.81
CA ILE A 52 -2.94 -3.69 8.22
C ILE A 52 -4.03 -4.72 8.53
N ILE A 53 -5.04 -4.85 7.67
CA ILE A 53 -6.13 -5.82 7.83
C ILE A 53 -5.57 -7.25 7.80
N LEU A 54 -4.73 -7.58 6.82
CA LEU A 54 -4.11 -8.89 6.70
C LEU A 54 -3.22 -9.21 7.90
N GLY A 55 -2.44 -8.23 8.37
CA GLY A 55 -1.63 -8.35 9.57
C GLY A 55 -2.48 -8.60 10.82
N ALA A 56 -3.57 -7.85 10.99
CA ALA A 56 -4.50 -8.01 12.11
C ALA A 56 -5.15 -9.40 12.10
N ILE A 57 -5.69 -9.84 10.96
CA ILE A 57 -6.27 -11.17 10.80
C ILE A 57 -5.22 -12.25 11.10
N GLY A 58 -4.01 -12.12 10.54
CA GLY A 58 -2.92 -13.06 10.80
C GLY A 58 -2.57 -13.17 12.28
N VAL A 59 -2.47 -12.05 13.00
CA VAL A 59 -2.22 -12.00 14.44
C VAL A 59 -3.38 -12.62 15.23
N THR A 60 -4.62 -12.34 14.86
CA THR A 60 -5.80 -12.93 15.52
C THR A 60 -5.84 -14.45 15.34
N MET A 61 -5.61 -14.95 14.13
CA MET A 61 -5.56 -16.40 13.87
C MET A 61 -4.41 -17.07 14.60
N PHE A 62 -3.23 -16.45 14.62
CA PHE A 62 -2.06 -16.96 15.35
C PHE A 62 -2.33 -17.08 16.85
N ASN A 63 -2.92 -16.04 17.46
CA ASN A 63 -3.28 -16.08 18.88
C ASN A 63 -4.32 -17.17 19.19
N PHE A 64 -5.30 -17.37 18.31
CA PHE A 64 -6.30 -18.43 18.49
C PHE A 64 -5.67 -19.83 18.44
N LEU A 65 -4.76 -20.08 17.49
CA LEU A 65 -4.03 -21.35 17.39
C LEU A 65 -3.16 -21.61 18.63
N PHE A 66 -2.45 -20.59 19.13
CA PHE A 66 -1.65 -20.72 20.35
C PHE A 66 -2.48 -20.98 21.60
N GLN A 67 -3.64 -20.32 21.74
CA GLN A 67 -4.56 -20.58 22.84
C GLN A 67 -5.11 -22.01 22.78
N ALA A 68 -5.46 -22.51 21.59
CA ALA A 68 -5.95 -23.87 21.42
C ALA A 68 -4.89 -24.94 21.77
N MET A 69 -3.61 -24.69 21.46
CA MET A 69 -2.51 -25.60 21.82
C MET A 69 -2.15 -25.56 23.30
N GLY A 70 -2.27 -24.42 23.99
CA GLY A 70 -2.02 -24.31 25.42
C GLY A 70 -3.10 -24.92 26.32
N GLN A 71 -4.24 -25.32 25.74
CA GLN A 71 -5.32 -26.02 26.44
C GLN A 71 -5.33 -27.55 26.19
N MET A 72 -4.36 -28.07 25.43
CA MET A 72 -4.07 -29.51 25.30
C MET A 72 -3.01 -29.93 26.32
#